data_AF-A0A520Z3Y3-F1
#
_entry.id   AF-A0A520Z3Y3-F1
#
_cell.length_a   1.000
_cell.length_b   1.000
_cell.length_c   1.000
_cell.angle_alpha   90.00
_cell.angle_beta   90.00
_cell.angle_gamma   90.00
#
_symmetry.space_group_name_H-M   'P 1'
#
loop_
_entity.id
_entity.type
_entity.pdbx_description
1 polymer ?
#
loop_
_entity_poly.entity_id
_entity_poly.type
_entity_poly.pdbx_seq_one_letter_code
_entity_poly.pdbx_strand_id
1 'polypeptide(L)'
;MQQTINLFTHLDQHHEPRFSALQGLIATGTLAVCMLLFSAALKLNTNIQQSALLDLQSQKDSLQQELAVLKANASKANSGNLIARLRSEIEAKRSLLASVGDSGAGGFSEYMAGFGRQHVSGLWLEKVTVGNKGEQIAISGAMQKPSLLPRYLQRLGNENVFKGLRFQLVKIEEQPQKKQQMRFEVAVVTEADDATQGRES
;
A
#
# COMPACT_ATOMS: atom_id res chain seq x y z
N MET A 1 -42.01 107.69 -69.60
CA MET A 1 -41.09 108.79 -69.21
C MET A 1 -41.59 109.26 -67.84
N GLN A 2 -40.83 109.31 -66.75
CA GLN A 2 -39.42 109.64 -66.58
C GLN A 2 -38.83 108.82 -65.41
N GLN A 3 -37.58 108.41 -65.60
CA GLN A 3 -36.74 107.71 -64.63
C GLN A 3 -35.87 108.76 -63.95
N THR A 4 -36.10 109.00 -62.66
CA THR A 4 -35.18 109.76 -61.82
C THR A 4 -34.33 108.77 -61.04
N ILE A 5 -33.10 108.64 -61.51
CA ILE A 5 -32.01 107.92 -60.88
C ILE A 5 -31.61 108.69 -59.62
N ASN A 6 -31.76 108.05 -58.46
CA ASN A 6 -31.23 108.55 -57.20
C ASN A 6 -29.92 107.80 -56.90
N LEU A 7 -28.80 108.39 -57.34
CA LEU A 7 -27.42 107.95 -57.10
C LEU A 7 -26.92 108.38 -55.71
N PHE A 8 -27.76 108.29 -54.70
CA PHE A 8 -27.32 108.54 -53.34
C PHE A 8 -26.95 107.23 -52.65
N THR A 9 -25.64 107.11 -52.47
CA THR A 9 -25.01 106.55 -51.29
C THR A 9 -24.70 105.05 -51.36
N HIS A 10 -23.69 104.75 -52.16
CA HIS A 10 -22.73 103.70 -51.84
C HIS A 10 -22.02 104.05 -50.52
N LEU A 11 -22.64 103.75 -49.38
CA LEU A 11 -21.91 103.54 -48.13
C LEU A 11 -22.42 102.24 -47.49
N ASP A 12 -21.45 101.37 -47.21
CA ASP A 12 -21.53 100.09 -46.50
C ASP A 12 -22.06 98.87 -47.26
N GLN A 13 -21.14 98.25 -48.01
CA GLN A 13 -21.09 96.79 -48.12
C GLN A 13 -20.65 96.19 -46.78
N HIS A 14 -21.57 95.98 -45.85
CA HIS A 14 -21.34 95.01 -44.77
C HIS A 14 -21.71 93.61 -45.30
N HIS A 15 -20.68 92.88 -45.73
CA HIS A 15 -20.74 91.43 -45.86
C HIS A 15 -20.83 90.83 -44.45
N GLU A 16 -22.05 90.70 -43.92
CA GLU A 16 -22.29 89.88 -42.74
C GLU A 16 -21.85 88.44 -43.05
N PRO A 17 -20.86 87.89 -42.33
CA PRO A 17 -20.38 86.54 -42.56
C PRO A 17 -21.52 85.57 -42.28
N ARG A 18 -22.01 84.91 -43.34
CA ARG A 18 -23.01 83.83 -43.28
C ARG A 18 -22.51 82.56 -42.59
N PHE A 19 -21.39 82.63 -41.88
CA PHE A 19 -21.01 81.62 -40.90
C PHE A 19 -21.69 81.98 -39.57
N SER A 20 -22.99 81.74 -39.52
CA SER A 20 -23.75 81.84 -38.29
C SER A 20 -23.10 80.90 -37.29
N ALA A 21 -22.52 81.44 -36.21
CA ALA A 21 -21.93 80.67 -35.10
C ALA A 21 -22.88 79.56 -34.60
N LEU A 22 -24.19 79.74 -34.84
CA LEU A 22 -25.23 78.76 -34.60
C LEU A 22 -25.08 77.46 -35.42
N GLN A 23 -24.69 77.54 -36.70
CA GLN A 23 -24.46 76.35 -37.54
C GLN A 23 -23.19 75.60 -37.12
N GLY A 24 -22.15 76.31 -36.68
CA GLY A 24 -20.96 75.69 -36.07
C GLY A 24 -21.28 74.99 -34.75
N LEU A 25 -22.19 75.55 -33.95
CA LEU A 25 -22.64 74.96 -32.69
C LEU A 25 -23.51 73.71 -32.91
N ILE A 26 -24.37 73.71 -33.92
CA ILE A 26 -25.16 72.52 -34.31
C ILE A 26 -24.25 71.43 -34.90
N ALA A 27 -23.28 71.79 -35.74
CA ALA A 27 -22.33 70.82 -36.32
C ALA A 27 -21.45 70.17 -35.24
N THR A 28 -20.95 70.95 -34.27
CA THR A 28 -20.18 70.40 -33.15
C THR A 28 -21.05 69.58 -32.20
N GLY A 29 -22.31 70.00 -31.96
CA GLY A 29 -23.27 69.23 -31.18
C GLY A 29 -23.63 67.88 -31.81
N THR A 30 -23.92 67.85 -33.11
CA THR A 30 -24.21 66.60 -33.85
C THR A 30 -23.01 65.66 -33.86
N LEU A 31 -21.79 66.18 -34.05
CA LEU A 31 -20.57 65.37 -33.98
C LEU A 31 -20.36 64.78 -32.58
N ALA A 32 -20.59 65.56 -31.52
CA ALA A 32 -20.48 65.09 -30.14
C ALA A 32 -21.51 63.99 -29.82
N VAL A 33 -22.75 64.13 -30.30
CA VAL A 33 -23.80 63.11 -30.16
C VAL A 33 -23.42 61.83 -30.91
N CYS A 34 -22.93 61.94 -32.15
CA CYS A 34 -22.45 60.78 -32.91
C CYS A 34 -21.29 60.07 -32.20
N MET A 35 -20.34 60.80 -31.62
CA MET A 35 -19.22 60.24 -30.87
C MET A 35 -19.68 59.55 -29.58
N LEU A 36 -20.67 60.12 -28.88
CA LEU A 36 -21.29 59.50 -27.71
C LEU A 36 -22.02 58.20 -28.08
N LEU A 37 -22.82 58.21 -29.15
CA LEU A 37 -23.51 57.00 -29.65
C LEU A 37 -22.52 55.92 -30.09
N PHE A 38 -21.43 56.29 -30.76
CA PHE A 38 -20.38 55.35 -31.15
C PHE A 38 -19.66 54.74 -29.93
N SER A 39 -19.38 55.55 -28.91
CA SER A 39 -18.78 55.08 -27.66
C SER A 39 -19.71 54.15 -26.87
N ALA A 40 -21.02 54.42 -26.88
CA ALA A 40 -22.03 53.57 -26.26
C ALA A 40 -22.17 52.23 -26.99
N ALA A 41 -22.18 52.25 -28.33
CA ALA A 41 -22.22 51.04 -29.15
C ALA A 41 -21.02 50.11 -28.89
N LEU A 42 -19.81 50.67 -28.77
CA LEU A 42 -18.61 49.90 -28.43
C LEU A 42 -18.66 49.28 -27.02
N LYS A 43 -19.21 49.99 -26.03
CA LYS A 43 -19.40 49.49 -24.66
C LYS A 43 -20.43 48.36 -24.57
N LEU A 44 -21.49 48.42 -25.37
CA LEU A 44 -22.49 47.35 -25.43
C LEU A 44 -21.89 46.07 -26.03
N ASN A 45 -20.97 46.18 -27.00
CA ASN A 45 -20.32 45.03 -27.64
C ASN A 45 -19.29 44.33 -26.73
N THR A 46 -18.57 45.09 -25.89
CA THR A 46 -17.56 44.54 -24.96
C THR A 46 -18.14 43.89 -23.71
N ASN A 47 -19.39 44.18 -23.36
CA ASN A 47 -20.06 43.58 -22.20
C ASN A 47 -20.44 42.09 -22.40
N ILE A 48 -20.58 41.64 -23.66
CA ILE A 48 -20.95 40.25 -23.98
C ILE A 48 -19.77 39.28 -23.78
N GLN A 49 -18.52 39.76 -23.75
CA GLN A 49 -17.33 38.93 -23.55
C GLN A 49 -16.96 38.71 -22.07
N GLN A 50 -17.38 39.59 -21.16
CA GLN A 50 -17.09 39.44 -19.72
C GLN A 50 -18.00 38.39 -19.05
N SER A 51 -19.22 38.20 -19.55
CA SER A 51 -20.15 37.20 -19.03
C SER A 51 -19.62 35.76 -19.19
N ALA A 52 -18.86 35.49 -20.26
CA ALA A 52 -18.24 34.19 -20.49
C ALA A 52 -17.11 33.89 -19.50
N LEU A 53 -16.37 34.91 -19.05
CA LEU A 53 -15.31 34.74 -18.05
C LEU A 53 -15.88 34.51 -16.64
N LEU A 54 -16.96 35.21 -16.29
CA LEU A 54 -17.65 35.04 -15.01
C LEU A 54 -18.34 33.67 -14.89
N ASP A 55 -18.91 33.16 -15.98
CA ASP A 55 -19.52 31.83 -16.00
C ASP A 55 -18.46 30.72 -15.91
N LEU A 56 -17.33 30.88 -16.63
CA LEU A 56 -16.23 29.92 -16.58
C LEU A 56 -15.53 29.91 -15.21
N GLN A 57 -15.49 31.06 -14.53
CA GLN A 57 -14.94 31.16 -13.18
C GLN A 57 -15.88 30.53 -12.14
N SER A 58 -17.18 30.73 -12.28
CA SER A 58 -18.20 30.08 -11.45
C SER A 58 -18.20 28.55 -11.62
N GLN A 59 -17.95 28.06 -12.83
CA GLN A 59 -17.75 26.62 -13.08
C GLN A 59 -16.47 26.10 -12.42
N LYS A 60 -15.36 26.85 -12.43
CA LYS A 60 -14.14 26.43 -11.71
C LYS A 60 -14.34 26.39 -10.20
N ASP A 61 -15.02 27.39 -9.64
CA ASP A 61 -15.26 27.47 -8.19
C ASP A 61 -16.17 26.33 -7.71
N SER A 62 -17.21 26.00 -8.48
CA SER A 62 -18.09 24.87 -8.17
C SER A 62 -17.39 23.51 -8.27
N LEU A 63 -16.57 23.28 -9.31
CA LEU A 63 -15.74 22.06 -9.40
C LEU A 63 -14.70 21.99 -8.27
N GLN A 64 -14.11 23.10 -7.86
CA GLN A 64 -13.18 23.14 -6.73
C GLN A 64 -13.88 22.82 -5.41
N GLN A 65 -15.09 23.31 -5.22
CA GLN A 65 -15.90 23.03 -4.03
C GLN A 65 -16.34 21.55 -3.99
N GLU A 66 -16.73 20.98 -5.13
CA GLU A 66 -17.05 19.55 -5.24
C GLU A 66 -15.80 18.69 -4.94
N LEU A 67 -14.64 19.04 -5.51
CA LEU A 67 -13.38 18.35 -5.20
C LEU A 67 -12.98 18.51 -3.73
N ALA A 68 -13.23 19.66 -3.10
CA ALA A 68 -12.96 19.89 -1.69
C ALA A 68 -13.87 19.02 -0.80
N VAL A 69 -15.16 18.89 -1.15
CA VAL A 69 -16.11 18.01 -0.46
C VAL A 69 -15.73 16.54 -0.66
N LEU A 70 -15.37 16.11 -1.88
CA LEU A 70 -14.92 14.75 -2.14
C LEU A 70 -13.62 14.43 -1.39
N LYS A 71 -12.66 15.35 -1.34
CA LYS A 71 -11.42 15.18 -0.56
C LYS A 71 -11.68 15.15 0.95
N ALA A 72 -12.58 15.98 1.46
CA ALA A 72 -12.98 16.00 2.86
C ALA A 72 -13.75 14.73 3.25
N ASN A 73 -14.56 14.19 2.35
CA ASN A 73 -15.25 12.92 2.53
C ASN A 73 -14.29 11.74 2.40
N ALA A 74 -13.29 11.78 1.51
CA ALA A 74 -12.25 10.76 1.40
C ALA A 74 -11.29 10.76 2.61
N SER A 75 -11.02 11.93 3.20
CA SER A 75 -10.22 12.04 4.43
C SER A 75 -11.01 11.62 5.67
N LYS A 76 -12.32 11.92 5.74
CA LYS A 76 -13.22 11.38 6.77
C LYS A 76 -13.46 9.87 6.60
N ALA A 77 -13.54 9.39 5.37
CA ALA A 77 -13.60 7.98 5.01
C ALA A 77 -12.22 7.35 5.01
N ASN A 78 -11.43 7.58 6.06
CA ASN A 78 -10.60 6.58 6.77
C ASN A 78 -9.86 5.53 5.94
N SER A 79 -9.49 5.85 4.70
CA SER A 79 -8.89 4.87 3.80
C SER A 79 -7.45 4.57 4.25
N GLY A 80 -6.77 5.57 4.82
CA GLY A 80 -5.47 5.38 5.45
C GLY A 80 -5.53 4.51 6.71
N ASN A 81 -6.53 4.68 7.57
CA ASN A 81 -6.61 3.91 8.82
C ASN A 81 -7.13 2.49 8.60
N LEU A 82 -8.01 2.28 7.62
CA LEU A 82 -8.57 0.98 7.32
C LEU A 82 -7.52 0.13 6.62
N ILE A 83 -6.77 0.72 5.67
CA ILE A 83 -5.63 0.04 5.03
C ILE A 83 -4.52 -0.22 6.05
N ALA A 84 -4.24 0.69 6.98
CA ALA A 84 -3.26 0.46 8.04
C ALA A 84 -3.69 -0.68 8.99
N ARG A 85 -4.97 -0.73 9.39
CA ARG A 85 -5.52 -1.82 10.21
C ARG A 85 -5.48 -3.16 9.46
N LEU A 86 -5.94 -3.20 8.21
CA LEU A 86 -5.89 -4.42 7.40
C LEU A 86 -4.46 -4.91 7.17
N ARG A 87 -3.50 -4.00 6.94
CA ARG A 87 -2.07 -4.36 6.84
C ARG A 87 -1.55 -4.91 8.16
N SER A 88 -1.88 -4.29 9.29
CA SER A 88 -1.44 -4.78 10.60
C SER A 88 -2.03 -6.16 10.92
N GLU A 89 -3.27 -6.42 10.50
CA GLU A 89 -3.92 -7.71 10.69
C GLU A 89 -3.34 -8.79 9.77
N ILE A 90 -3.02 -8.45 8.53
CA ILE A 90 -2.32 -9.35 7.60
C ILE A 90 -0.92 -9.67 8.12
N GLU A 91 -0.18 -8.68 8.62
CA GLU A 91 1.16 -8.88 9.16
C GLU A 91 1.14 -9.74 10.43
N ALA A 92 0.18 -9.50 11.34
CA ALA A 92 -0.01 -10.34 12.51
C ALA A 92 -0.36 -11.78 12.14
N LYS A 93 -1.28 -11.99 11.19
CA LYS A 93 -1.61 -13.34 10.69
C LYS A 93 -0.43 -14.01 10.00
N ARG A 94 0.38 -13.26 9.24
CA ARG A 94 1.61 -13.77 8.60
C ARG A 94 2.69 -14.13 9.61
N SER A 95 2.89 -13.34 10.66
CA SER A 95 3.83 -13.63 11.73
C SER A 95 3.43 -14.91 12.49
N LEU A 96 2.14 -15.08 12.77
CA LEU A 96 1.60 -16.32 13.36
C LEU A 96 1.72 -17.52 12.42
N LEU A 97 1.47 -17.33 11.13
CA LEU A 97 1.66 -18.38 10.12
C LEU A 97 3.14 -18.68 9.87
N ALA A 98 4.05 -17.73 10.07
CA ALA A 98 5.48 -17.95 9.97
C ALA A 98 6.01 -18.71 11.20
N SER A 99 5.51 -18.41 12.40
CA SER A 99 5.88 -19.17 13.60
C SER A 99 5.32 -20.59 13.59
N VAL A 100 4.12 -20.79 13.03
CA VAL A 100 3.53 -22.13 12.83
C VAL A 100 4.10 -22.83 11.60
N GLY A 101 4.44 -22.09 10.55
CA GLY A 101 4.89 -22.60 9.25
C GLY A 101 6.38 -22.94 9.17
N ASP A 102 7.22 -22.34 10.03
CA ASP A 102 8.64 -22.75 10.13
C ASP A 102 8.80 -24.09 10.87
N SER A 103 7.80 -24.47 11.66
CA SER A 103 7.60 -25.83 12.17
C SER A 103 6.83 -26.66 11.13
N GLY A 104 7.45 -26.88 9.97
CA GLY A 104 6.85 -27.47 8.76
C GLY A 104 5.67 -28.40 9.03
N ALA A 105 4.47 -27.96 8.64
CA ALA A 105 3.19 -28.64 8.84
C ALA A 105 3.07 -30.03 8.17
N GLY A 106 4.13 -30.52 7.52
CA GLY A 106 4.26 -31.89 7.00
C GLY A 106 5.35 -32.74 7.69
N GLY A 107 6.24 -32.17 8.50
CA GLY A 107 7.39 -32.90 9.05
C GLY A 107 7.04 -33.75 10.28
N PHE A 108 6.46 -33.15 11.31
CA PHE A 108 6.25 -33.81 12.62
C PHE A 108 5.37 -35.05 12.53
N SER A 109 4.28 -34.99 11.77
CA SER A 109 3.34 -36.11 11.60
C SER A 109 4.01 -37.32 10.94
N GLU A 110 4.87 -37.08 9.95
CA GLU A 110 5.62 -38.13 9.27
C GLU A 110 6.65 -38.79 10.20
N TYR A 111 7.35 -38.01 11.04
CA TYR A 111 8.24 -38.55 12.08
C TYR A 111 7.48 -39.40 13.10
N MET A 112 6.36 -38.92 13.64
CA MET A 112 5.53 -39.67 14.60
C MET A 112 5.00 -40.97 13.98
N ALA A 113 4.54 -40.92 12.73
CA ALA A 113 4.09 -42.10 12.01
C ALA A 113 5.24 -43.09 11.77
N GLY A 114 6.46 -42.61 11.49
CA GLY A 114 7.66 -43.44 11.37
C GLY A 114 8.01 -44.19 12.65
N PHE A 115 7.98 -43.51 13.80
CA PHE A 115 8.16 -44.16 15.10
C PHE A 115 7.07 -45.20 15.39
N GLY A 116 5.81 -44.89 15.06
CA GLY A 116 4.68 -45.80 15.26
C GLY A 116 4.73 -47.06 14.38
N ARG A 117 5.13 -46.94 13.11
CA ARG A 117 5.23 -48.06 12.17
C ARG A 117 6.26 -49.10 12.60
N GLN A 118 7.36 -48.68 13.22
CA GLN A 118 8.48 -49.56 13.56
C GLN A 118 8.41 -50.13 14.98
N HIS A 119 7.23 -50.21 15.60
CA HIS A 119 7.06 -50.75 16.95
C HIS A 119 7.71 -52.14 17.13
N VAL A 120 8.47 -52.31 18.21
CA VAL A 120 9.11 -53.57 18.61
C VAL A 120 8.57 -54.00 19.97
N SER A 121 7.99 -55.19 20.03
CA SER A 121 7.49 -55.76 21.29
C SER A 121 8.60 -55.86 22.33
N GLY A 122 8.36 -55.26 23.51
CA GLY A 122 9.34 -55.21 24.60
C GLY A 122 10.20 -53.95 24.62
N LEU A 123 9.92 -52.95 23.76
CA LEU A 123 10.47 -51.60 23.79
C LEU A 123 9.33 -50.58 23.68
N TRP A 124 9.36 -49.53 24.50
CA TRP A 124 8.43 -48.41 24.41
C TRP A 124 9.19 -47.08 24.45
N LEU A 125 8.65 -46.10 23.74
CA LEU A 125 9.13 -44.71 23.76
C LEU A 125 8.35 -43.94 24.84
N GLU A 126 9.05 -43.15 25.64
CA GLU A 126 8.45 -42.29 26.67
C GLU A 126 8.54 -40.82 26.29
N LYS A 127 9.66 -40.42 25.68
CA LYS A 127 9.87 -39.04 25.24
C LYS A 127 10.53 -39.04 23.87
N VAL A 128 9.95 -38.26 22.96
CA VAL A 128 10.48 -38.01 21.63
C VAL A 128 10.57 -36.51 21.45
N THR A 129 11.74 -36.03 21.08
CA THR A 129 12.02 -34.62 20.78
C THR A 129 12.47 -34.56 19.33
N VAL A 130 11.83 -33.71 18.53
CA VAL A 130 12.21 -33.41 17.15
C VAL A 130 12.37 -31.89 17.05
N GLY A 131 13.55 -31.43 16.66
CA GLY A 131 13.93 -30.03 16.50
C GLY A 131 14.61 -29.78 15.15
N ASN A 132 14.82 -28.51 14.81
CA ASN A 132 15.51 -28.06 13.60
C ASN A 132 15.11 -28.84 12.33
N LYS A 133 13.81 -28.85 12.01
CA LYS A 133 13.27 -29.49 10.79
C LYS A 133 13.67 -30.98 10.63
N GLY A 134 13.93 -31.67 11.74
CA GLY A 134 14.30 -33.10 11.75
C GLY A 134 15.80 -33.38 11.77
N GLU A 135 16.65 -32.35 11.83
CA GLU A 135 18.10 -32.52 12.01
C GLU A 135 18.46 -32.91 13.45
N GLN A 136 17.67 -32.47 14.43
CA GLN A 136 17.86 -32.80 15.83
C GLN A 136 16.75 -33.71 16.32
N ILE A 137 17.07 -34.97 16.57
CA ILE A 137 16.11 -35.96 17.07
C ILE A 137 16.68 -36.64 18.30
N ALA A 138 15.91 -36.66 19.38
CA ALA A 138 16.24 -37.39 20.59
C ALA A 138 15.05 -38.28 21.00
N ILE A 139 15.34 -39.54 21.32
CA ILE A 139 14.36 -40.50 21.81
C ILE A 139 14.84 -41.11 23.11
N SER A 140 13.90 -41.25 24.06
CA SER A 140 14.15 -41.99 25.28
C SER A 140 12.93 -42.81 25.65
N GLY A 141 13.17 -43.90 26.35
CA GLY A 141 12.13 -44.81 26.80
C GLY A 141 12.75 -45.98 27.53
N ALA A 142 12.00 -47.09 27.59
CA ALA A 142 12.50 -48.27 28.25
C ALA A 142 12.27 -49.55 27.44
N MET A 143 13.06 -50.55 27.80
CA MET A 143 13.18 -51.81 27.07
C MET A 143 13.40 -52.98 28.04
N GLN A 144 12.92 -54.16 27.65
CA GLN A 144 13.09 -55.39 28.43
C GLN A 144 14.43 -56.08 28.18
N LYS A 145 14.99 -55.92 26.97
CA LYS A 145 16.27 -56.53 26.57
C LYS A 145 17.11 -55.52 25.78
N PRO A 146 18.42 -55.38 26.08
CA PRO A 146 19.27 -54.39 25.42
C PRO A 146 19.49 -54.69 23.93
N SER A 147 19.36 -55.94 23.52
CA SER A 147 19.49 -56.37 22.11
C SER A 147 18.35 -55.88 21.20
N LEU A 148 17.24 -55.40 21.76
CA LEU A 148 16.11 -54.88 20.99
C LEU A 148 16.38 -53.48 20.44
N LEU A 149 17.20 -52.68 21.12
CA LEU A 149 17.44 -51.29 20.78
C LEU A 149 18.19 -51.12 19.44
N PRO A 150 19.33 -51.80 19.19
CA PRO A 150 20.01 -51.70 17.89
C PRO A 150 19.11 -52.14 16.72
N ARG A 151 18.29 -53.17 16.94
CA ARG A 151 17.34 -53.67 15.94
C ARG A 151 16.24 -52.65 15.62
N TYR A 152 15.76 -51.93 16.65
CA TYR A 152 14.79 -50.86 16.48
C TYR A 152 15.40 -49.67 15.72
N LEU A 153 16.60 -49.21 16.10
CA LEU A 153 17.28 -48.10 15.44
C LEU A 153 17.62 -48.39 13.97
N GLN A 154 18.03 -49.62 13.65
CA GLN A 154 18.30 -50.02 12.26
C GLN A 154 17.03 -49.98 11.40
N ARG A 155 15.88 -50.42 11.94
CA ARG A 155 14.60 -50.33 11.23
C ARG A 155 14.15 -48.88 11.04
N LEU A 156 14.35 -48.07 12.06
CA LEU A 156 14.02 -46.64 12.01
C LEU A 156 14.85 -45.92 10.95
N GLY A 157 16.16 -46.19 10.86
CA GLY A 157 17.04 -45.63 9.83
C GLY A 157 16.71 -46.03 8.39
N ASN A 158 15.89 -47.07 8.18
CA ASN A 158 15.43 -47.47 6.84
C ASN A 158 14.18 -46.70 6.37
N GLU A 159 13.47 -46.02 7.26
CA GLU A 159 12.33 -45.18 6.88
C GLU A 159 12.81 -43.93 6.13
N ASN A 160 12.10 -43.54 5.07
CA ASN A 160 12.45 -42.37 4.26
C ASN A 160 12.62 -41.09 5.08
N VAL A 161 11.84 -40.93 6.14
CA VAL A 161 11.84 -39.74 7.01
C VAL A 161 13.10 -39.61 7.87
N PHE A 162 13.82 -40.71 8.14
CA PHE A 162 15.04 -40.73 8.95
C PHE A 162 16.31 -41.06 8.12
N LYS A 163 16.20 -41.12 6.79
CA LYS A 163 17.34 -41.42 5.92
C LYS A 163 18.45 -40.38 6.07
N GLY A 164 19.68 -40.85 6.29
CA GLY A 164 20.86 -40.00 6.47
C GLY A 164 21.12 -39.58 7.91
N LEU A 165 20.19 -39.81 8.85
CA LEU A 165 20.39 -39.55 10.27
C LEU A 165 21.16 -40.71 10.93
N ARG A 166 22.22 -40.40 11.68
CA ARG A 166 22.98 -41.38 12.46
C ARG A 166 22.54 -41.31 13.93
N PHE A 167 21.86 -42.35 14.40
CA PHE A 167 21.49 -42.47 15.80
C PHE A 167 22.68 -42.94 16.63
N GLN A 168 23.04 -42.18 17.66
CA GLN A 168 24.06 -42.54 18.63
C GLN A 168 23.44 -42.84 19.98
N LEU A 169 23.83 -43.97 20.57
CA LEU A 169 23.41 -44.34 21.91
C LEU A 169 24.11 -43.44 22.92
N VAL A 170 23.32 -42.68 23.69
CA VAL A 170 23.84 -41.76 24.71
C VAL A 170 24.04 -42.51 26.02
N LYS A 171 23.01 -43.23 26.48
CA LYS A 171 23.04 -43.90 27.78
C LYS A 171 22.07 -45.08 27.85
N ILE A 172 22.46 -46.11 28.58
CA ILE A 172 21.56 -47.17 29.07
C ILE A 172 21.72 -47.24 30.58
N GLU A 173 20.61 -47.21 31.30
CA GLU A 173 20.57 -47.35 32.75
C GLU A 173 19.59 -48.45 33.15
N GLU A 174 19.96 -49.29 34.10
CA GLU A 174 19.02 -50.22 34.72
C GLU A 174 18.06 -49.42 35.62
N GLN A 175 16.76 -49.70 35.52
CA GLN A 175 15.76 -49.03 36.33
C GLN A 175 15.46 -49.88 37.58
N PRO A 176 15.98 -49.51 38.78
CA PRO A 176 15.85 -50.35 39.97
C PRO A 176 14.41 -50.48 40.50
N GLN A 177 13.49 -49.62 40.05
CA GLN A 177 12.11 -49.58 40.56
C GLN A 177 11.10 -50.45 39.81
N LYS A 178 11.40 -50.94 38.60
CA LYS A 178 10.54 -51.87 37.86
C LYS A 178 11.35 -53.07 37.39
N LYS A 179 11.01 -54.25 37.92
CA LYS A 179 11.71 -55.52 37.61
C LYS A 179 11.93 -55.66 36.09
N GLN A 180 13.20 -55.72 35.70
CA GLN A 180 13.70 -56.00 34.34
C GLN A 180 13.43 -54.95 33.25
N GLN A 181 13.35 -53.66 33.63
CA GLN A 181 13.27 -52.58 32.65
C GLN A 181 14.58 -51.78 32.65
N MET A 182 15.15 -51.59 31.46
CA MET A 182 16.29 -50.71 31.24
C MET A 182 15.81 -49.47 30.51
N ARG A 183 16.24 -48.30 30.98
CA ARG A 183 15.99 -47.03 30.32
C ARG A 183 17.10 -46.78 29.30
N PHE A 184 16.72 -46.26 28.13
CA PHE A 184 17.67 -45.86 27.10
C PHE A 184 17.43 -44.41 26.68
N GLU A 185 18.50 -43.78 26.25
CA GLU A 185 18.49 -42.46 25.62
C GLU A 185 19.38 -42.49 24.37
N VAL A 186 18.81 -42.04 23.25
CA VAL A 186 19.44 -42.02 21.93
C VAL A 186 19.22 -40.65 21.33
N ALA A 187 20.28 -40.07 20.77
CA ALA A 187 20.23 -38.80 20.07
C ALA A 187 20.84 -38.96 18.68
N VAL A 188 20.38 -38.15 17.73
CA VAL A 188 21.01 -38.02 16.43
C VAL A 188 22.13 -36.99 16.54
N VAL A 189 23.33 -37.39 16.14
CA VAL A 189 24.47 -36.46 16.01
C VAL A 189 24.61 -36.11 14.55
N THR A 190 24.35 -34.84 14.23
CA THR A 190 24.71 -34.26 12.95
C THR A 190 26.21 -33.98 12.94
N GLU A 191 26.90 -34.40 11.89
CA GLU A 191 28.36 -34.29 11.66
C GLU A 191 28.93 -32.86 11.79
N ALA A 192 28.07 -31.85 11.97
CA ALA A 192 28.44 -30.46 12.22
C ALA A 192 28.97 -30.17 13.65
N ASP A 193 28.70 -31.03 14.64
CA ASP A 193 29.07 -30.76 16.05
C ASP A 193 30.51 -31.23 16.41
N ASP A 194 31.12 -32.07 15.55
CA ASP A 194 32.48 -32.62 15.75
C ASP A 194 33.58 -31.58 15.42
N ALA A 195 33.23 -30.48 14.75
CA ALA A 195 34.19 -29.42 14.40
C ALA A 195 34.56 -28.51 15.58
N THR A 196 33.84 -28.58 16.71
CA THR A 196 34.00 -27.66 17.84
C THR A 196 34.68 -28.26 19.08
N GLN A 197 34.84 -29.58 19.18
CA GLN A 197 35.50 -30.22 20.34
C GLN A 197 36.99 -30.57 20.12
N GLY A 198 37.55 -30.36 18.92
CA GLY A 198 38.96 -30.67 18.61
C GLY A 198 39.98 -29.55 18.88
N ARG A 199 39.66 -28.48 19.61
CA ARG A 199 40.57 -27.34 19.84
C ARG A 199 40.80 -26.99 21.31
N GLU A 200 40.72 -27.96 22.22
CA GLU A 200 41.26 -27.79 23.57
C GLU A 200 42.02 -29.05 23.97
N SER A 201 43.29 -29.11 23.59
CA SER A 201 44.30 -30.02 24.14
C SER A 201 45.65 -29.31 24.09
#